data_AF-A0AA43J873-F1
#
_entry.id   AF-A0AA43J873-F1
#
_cell.length_a   1.000
_cell.length_b   1.000
_cell.length_c   1.000
_cell.angle_alpha   90.00
_cell.angle_beta   90.00
_cell.angle_gamma   90.00
#
_symmetry.space_group_name_H-M   'P 1'
#
loop_
_entity.id
_entity.type
_entity.pdbx_description
1 polymer ?
#
loop_
_entity_poly.entity_id
_entity_poly.type
_entity_poly.pdbx_seq_one_letter_code
_entity_poly.pdbx_strand_id
1 'polypeptide(L)'
;MYKTSGSRTARIVLAATVALGGMLWSTIGSLSSATAGSPPSGAPPSTIPGAIEYTPEGKLKRPPFWTFRKWIFVGTPVTPNDMNDGKANFPEFHNVYIDPASFDYYQKNGKYRDGTVIVKELTSVGAKEAASGEGYFQGEFTGLEISVKDSKLFPKDPGNWGFFSYGHTYPLKEVSKPNKVDECNKCHETNAVDFVFSQYYPVLRAANPMSMKK
;
A
#
# COMPACT_ATOMS: atom_id res chain seq x y z
N MET A 1 46.69 -3.13 6.63
CA MET A 1 47.37 -2.40 7.72
C MET A 1 47.53 -0.93 7.32
N TYR A 2 46.71 -0.03 7.85
CA TYR A 2 47.13 1.33 8.24
C TYR A 2 46.13 1.86 9.28
N LYS A 3 46.70 2.54 10.27
CA LYS A 3 46.24 2.80 11.64
C LYS A 3 45.33 4.05 11.73
N THR A 4 44.29 3.94 12.58
CA THR A 4 43.87 4.82 13.72
C THR A 4 44.00 6.36 13.58
N SER A 5 43.24 7.25 14.20
CA SER A 5 42.23 7.31 15.27
C SER A 5 41.85 8.80 15.36
N GLY A 6 40.66 9.16 15.85
CA GLY A 6 40.34 10.56 16.09
C GLY A 6 38.98 10.81 16.74
N SER A 7 38.70 10.18 17.88
CA SER A 7 37.62 10.61 18.79
C SER A 7 38.02 11.92 19.47
N ARG A 8 37.14 12.93 19.44
CA ARG A 8 37.20 14.08 20.34
C ARG A 8 35.82 14.37 20.92
N THR A 9 35.63 13.89 22.15
CA THR A 9 34.60 14.30 23.08
C THR A 9 35.18 15.39 23.99
N ALA A 10 34.54 16.56 24.08
CA ALA A 10 34.70 17.55 25.15
C ALA A 10 33.70 18.69 24.92
N ARG A 11 33.13 19.37 25.90
CA ARG A 11 33.05 19.24 27.36
C ARG A 11 31.89 20.17 27.76
N ILE A 12 31.13 19.74 28.76
CA ILE A 12 30.08 20.49 29.43
C ILE A 12 30.68 21.72 30.11
N VAL A 13 30.06 22.90 29.94
CA VAL A 13 30.30 24.08 30.77
C VAL A 13 29.07 24.29 31.65
N LEU A 14 29.27 24.09 32.95
CA LEU A 14 28.32 24.36 34.02
C LEU A 14 28.59 25.78 34.53
N ALA A 15 27.59 26.66 34.51
CA ALA A 15 27.62 27.93 35.24
C ALA A 15 26.49 27.91 36.27
N ALA A 16 26.87 27.89 37.54
CA ALA A 16 25.97 27.99 38.68
C ALA A 16 25.90 29.43 39.15
N THR A 17 24.69 29.96 39.34
CA THR A 17 24.44 31.14 40.16
C THR A 17 23.29 30.85 41.10
N VAL A 18 23.57 30.98 42.40
CA VAL A 18 22.65 30.88 43.52
C VAL A 18 21.99 32.24 43.74
N ALA A 19 20.67 32.27 43.89
CA ALA A 19 19.99 33.36 44.59
C ALA A 19 18.75 32.82 45.32
N LEU A 20 18.72 33.06 46.62
CA LEU A 20 17.65 32.75 47.58
C LEU A 20 16.40 33.63 47.33
N GLY A 21 15.21 33.08 47.60
CA GLY A 21 14.02 33.90 47.79
C GLY A 21 12.70 33.14 47.90
N GLY A 22 12.09 33.17 49.10
CA GLY A 22 10.67 33.52 49.24
C GLY A 22 9.60 32.41 49.10
N MET A 23 9.18 31.92 50.26
CA MET A 23 7.85 31.44 50.67
C MET A 23 6.64 31.58 49.69
N LEU A 24 6.08 30.41 49.34
CA LEU A 24 4.65 30.02 49.27
C LEU A 24 3.57 31.04 48.82
N TRP A 25 2.91 30.72 47.69
CA TRP A 25 1.44 30.60 47.66
C TRP A 25 0.98 29.58 46.61
N SER A 26 0.20 28.60 47.04
CA SER A 26 -0.44 27.61 46.20
C SER A 26 -1.61 28.23 45.44
N THR A 27 -1.52 28.30 44.12
CA THR A 27 -2.70 28.40 43.25
C THR A 27 -2.77 27.14 42.39
N ILE A 28 -3.79 26.32 42.66
CA ILE A 28 -4.18 25.19 41.82
C ILE A 28 -4.74 25.79 40.54
N GLY A 29 -3.88 25.94 39.53
CA GLY A 29 -4.31 26.17 38.16
C GLY A 29 -4.87 24.86 37.62
N SER A 30 -6.19 24.79 37.44
CA SER A 30 -6.86 23.67 36.78
C SER A 30 -6.22 23.42 35.41
N LEU A 31 -5.50 22.30 35.25
CA LEU A 31 -5.18 21.76 33.94
C LEU A 31 -6.52 21.43 33.26
N SER A 32 -6.98 22.32 32.39
CA SER A 32 -7.99 21.97 31.41
C SER A 32 -7.35 20.96 30.48
N SER A 33 -7.64 19.69 30.75
CA SER A 33 -7.36 18.60 29.82
C SER A 33 -8.15 18.92 28.56
N ALA A 34 -7.47 19.38 27.51
CA ALA A 34 -8.06 19.46 26.19
C ALA A 34 -8.46 18.03 25.81
N THR A 35 -9.75 17.73 25.92
CA THR A 35 -10.32 16.49 25.40
C THR A 35 -10.12 16.53 23.89
N ALA A 36 -9.12 15.82 23.39
CA ALA A 36 -9.02 15.48 21.99
C ALA A 36 -10.37 14.86 21.59
N GLY A 37 -11.13 15.56 20.75
CA GLY A 37 -12.43 15.09 20.31
C GLY A 37 -12.29 13.71 19.70
N SER A 38 -13.09 12.76 20.18
CA SER A 38 -13.19 11.43 19.58
C SER A 38 -13.52 11.56 18.09
N PRO A 39 -12.87 10.79 17.21
CA PRO A 39 -13.23 10.78 15.79
C PRO A 39 -14.69 10.32 15.62
N PRO A 40 -15.38 10.77 14.56
CA PRO A 40 -16.76 10.37 14.30
C PRO A 40 -16.82 8.84 14.15
N SER A 41 -17.63 8.23 15.01
CA SER A 41 -17.94 6.80 15.00
C SER A 41 -18.67 6.46 13.69
N GLY A 42 -18.07 5.63 12.83
CA GLY A 42 -18.70 5.26 11.56
C GLY A 42 -17.90 4.35 10.62
N ALA A 43 -16.58 4.25 10.74
CA ALA A 43 -15.82 3.23 10.02
C ALA A 43 -15.71 1.97 10.89
N PRO A 44 -16.31 0.82 10.52
CA PRO A 44 -16.02 -0.43 11.21
C PRO A 44 -14.52 -0.75 11.04
N PRO A 45 -13.83 -1.26 12.08
CA PRO A 45 -12.49 -1.80 11.90
C PRO A 45 -12.61 -3.01 10.97
N SER A 46 -12.16 -2.86 9.72
CA SER A 46 -12.10 -3.98 8.77
C SER A 46 -10.99 -4.91 9.26
N THR A 47 -11.36 -5.89 10.07
CA THR A 47 -10.47 -6.85 10.73
C THR A 47 -10.10 -7.95 9.74
N ILE A 48 -9.37 -7.57 8.69
CA ILE A 48 -8.60 -8.52 7.88
C ILE A 48 -7.25 -8.70 8.59
N PRO A 49 -6.83 -9.92 8.97
CA PRO A 49 -5.48 -10.15 9.45
C PRO A 49 -4.46 -9.74 8.37
N GLY A 50 -3.73 -8.65 8.57
CA GLY A 50 -2.88 -7.99 7.57
C GLY A 50 -3.32 -6.58 7.16
N ALA A 51 -4.41 -6.09 7.77
CA ALA A 51 -4.73 -4.69 8.08
C ALA A 51 -4.37 -3.64 7.02
N ILE A 52 -5.23 -3.52 6.01
CA ILE A 52 -5.42 -2.19 5.42
C ILE A 52 -6.16 -1.33 6.44
N GLU A 53 -5.53 -0.21 6.81
CA GLU A 53 -6.06 0.73 7.78
C GLU A 53 -6.48 2.02 7.07
N TYR A 54 -7.62 2.57 7.48
CA TYR A 54 -8.05 3.88 7.02
C TYR A 54 -7.75 4.95 8.08
N THR A 55 -7.45 6.17 7.65
CA THR A 55 -7.48 7.34 8.53
C THR A 55 -8.93 7.72 8.83
N PRO A 56 -9.21 8.52 9.88
CA PRO A 56 -10.57 9.02 10.17
C PRO A 56 -11.21 9.76 8.99
N GLU A 57 -10.41 10.33 8.09
CA GLU A 57 -10.86 11.04 6.88
C GLU A 57 -11.07 10.10 5.67
N GLY A 58 -11.01 8.78 5.88
CA GLY A 58 -11.25 7.77 4.83
C GLY A 58 -10.09 7.57 3.85
N LYS A 59 -8.87 8.00 4.19
CA LYS A 59 -7.68 7.71 3.37
C LYS A 59 -7.10 6.36 3.74
N LEU A 60 -6.70 5.57 2.75
CA LEU A 60 -6.04 4.29 3.00
C LEU A 60 -4.56 4.53 3.38
N LYS A 61 -4.17 4.13 4.58
CA LYS A 61 -2.76 4.11 4.99
C LYS A 61 -2.02 3.06 4.19
N ARG A 62 -0.81 3.41 3.72
CA ARG A 62 0.06 2.48 3.04
C ARG A 62 0.44 1.37 4.03
N PRO A 63 0.08 0.11 3.76
CA PRO A 63 0.50 -0.98 4.62
C PRO A 63 2.03 -1.11 4.57
N PRO A 64 2.67 -1.59 5.66
CA PRO A 64 4.08 -1.92 5.60
C PRO A 64 4.38 -2.92 4.48
N PHE A 65 5.48 -2.72 3.77
CA PHE A 65 5.79 -3.50 2.55
C PHE A 65 5.87 -5.02 2.80
N TRP A 66 6.34 -5.43 3.97
CA TRP A 66 6.44 -6.85 4.33
C TRP A 66 5.08 -7.53 4.55
N THR A 67 3.99 -6.78 4.69
CA THR A 67 2.65 -7.32 4.92
C THR A 67 2.14 -8.02 3.67
N PHE A 68 2.09 -7.31 2.54
CA PHE A 68 1.53 -7.85 1.31
C PHE A 68 2.52 -8.68 0.49
N ARG A 69 3.84 -8.52 0.71
CA ARG A 69 4.85 -9.40 0.08
C ARG A 69 4.82 -10.85 0.59
N LYS A 70 3.99 -11.13 1.62
CA LYS A 70 3.68 -12.48 2.11
C LYS A 70 2.31 -12.99 1.64
N TRP A 71 1.57 -12.18 0.89
CA TRP A 71 0.27 -12.57 0.36
C TRP A 71 0.41 -13.46 -0.87
N ILE A 72 -0.71 -13.91 -1.41
CA ILE A 72 -0.72 -14.80 -2.57
C ILE A 72 -0.36 -13.98 -3.81
N PHE A 73 0.83 -14.24 -4.35
CA PHE A 73 1.23 -13.73 -5.66
C PHE A 73 0.34 -14.31 -6.76
N VAL A 74 -0.11 -13.47 -7.70
CA VAL A 74 -1.04 -13.90 -8.77
C VAL A 74 -0.52 -13.73 -10.19
N GLY A 75 0.51 -12.90 -10.40
CA GLY A 75 1.15 -12.71 -11.69
C GLY A 75 1.96 -11.42 -11.78
N THR A 76 2.81 -11.35 -12.80
CA THR A 76 3.64 -10.19 -13.12
C THR A 76 3.54 -9.84 -14.60
N PRO A 77 2.60 -8.97 -15.00
CA PRO A 77 2.67 -8.26 -16.26
C PRO A 77 3.87 -7.30 -16.30
N VAL A 78 4.28 -6.91 -17.50
CA VAL A 78 5.27 -5.85 -17.71
C VAL A 78 4.82 -4.92 -18.83
N THR A 79 4.95 -3.61 -18.60
CA THR A 79 4.77 -2.56 -19.60
C THR A 79 6.06 -1.71 -19.67
N PRO A 80 7.09 -2.17 -20.38
CA PRO A 80 8.37 -1.47 -20.50
C PRO A 80 8.23 -0.13 -21.20
N ASN A 81 8.98 0.89 -20.78
CA ASN A 81 8.98 2.21 -21.38
C ASN A 81 9.38 2.15 -22.87
N ASP A 82 10.33 1.29 -23.23
CA ASP A 82 10.76 1.13 -24.63
C ASP A 82 9.69 0.52 -25.55
N MET A 83 8.66 -0.10 -24.99
CA MET A 83 7.47 -0.57 -25.72
C MET A 83 6.29 0.42 -25.64
N ASN A 84 6.47 1.57 -24.99
CA ASN A 84 5.40 2.52 -24.70
C ASN A 84 5.88 3.97 -24.95
N ASP A 85 6.46 4.24 -26.13
CA ASP A 85 6.93 5.57 -26.55
C ASP A 85 7.86 6.27 -25.54
N GLY A 86 8.66 5.49 -24.81
CA GLY A 86 9.57 5.96 -23.77
C GLY A 86 8.90 6.27 -22.43
N LYS A 87 7.57 6.08 -22.29
CA LYS A 87 6.83 6.39 -21.08
C LYS A 87 5.57 5.52 -20.91
N ALA A 88 5.71 4.43 -20.18
CA ALA A 88 4.57 3.62 -19.75
C ALA A 88 3.71 4.37 -18.71
N ASN A 89 2.40 4.12 -18.72
CA ASN A 89 1.48 4.65 -17.71
C ASN A 89 1.76 4.08 -16.30
N PHE A 90 2.30 2.86 -16.24
CA PHE A 90 2.65 2.16 -15.00
C PHE A 90 4.04 1.51 -15.18
N PRO A 91 5.13 2.27 -14.99
CA PRO A 91 6.47 1.76 -15.22
C PRO A 91 6.95 0.83 -14.08
N GLU A 92 7.41 -0.40 -14.32
CA GLU A 92 7.29 -1.16 -15.58
C GLU A 92 6.75 -2.59 -15.32
N PHE A 93 7.39 -3.34 -14.43
CA PHE A 93 6.90 -4.65 -13.97
C PHE A 93 5.84 -4.47 -12.88
N HIS A 94 4.78 -5.28 -12.92
CA HIS A 94 3.63 -5.17 -12.01
C HIS A 94 3.48 -6.45 -11.19
N ASN A 95 4.14 -6.55 -10.04
CA ASN A 95 3.98 -7.70 -9.16
C ASN A 95 2.65 -7.61 -8.40
N VAL A 96 1.73 -8.54 -8.67
CA VAL A 96 0.36 -8.47 -8.12
C VAL A 96 0.13 -9.53 -7.06
N TYR A 97 -0.49 -9.11 -5.95
CA TYR A 97 -0.80 -9.95 -4.80
C TYR A 97 -2.26 -9.79 -4.39
N ILE A 98 -2.89 -10.84 -3.87
CA ILE A 98 -4.24 -10.84 -3.29
C ILE A 98 -4.20 -11.32 -1.85
N ASP A 99 -5.00 -10.72 -0.96
CA ASP A 99 -5.04 -11.15 0.45
C ASP A 99 -5.43 -12.64 0.58
N PRO A 100 -4.82 -13.39 1.52
CA PRO A 100 -5.03 -14.84 1.62
C PRO A 100 -6.49 -15.25 1.79
N ALA A 101 -7.26 -14.55 2.64
CA ALA A 101 -8.64 -14.90 2.91
C ALA A 101 -9.55 -14.70 1.67
N SER A 102 -9.24 -13.72 0.82
CA SER A 102 -9.96 -13.52 -0.44
C SER A 102 -9.53 -14.50 -1.51
N PHE A 103 -8.26 -14.92 -1.53
CA PHE A 103 -7.83 -16.01 -2.41
C PHE A 103 -8.53 -17.33 -2.07
N ASP A 104 -8.59 -17.69 -0.78
CA ASP A 104 -9.29 -18.89 -0.31
C ASP A 104 -10.77 -18.88 -0.70
N TYR A 105 -11.41 -17.71 -0.59
CA TYR A 105 -12.79 -17.52 -1.03
C TYR A 105 -12.91 -17.64 -2.55
N TYR A 106 -12.00 -17.02 -3.30
CA TYR A 106 -11.98 -17.06 -4.76
C TYR A 106 -11.82 -18.49 -5.28
N GLN A 107 -10.96 -19.32 -4.67
CA GLN A 107 -10.78 -20.72 -5.05
C GLN A 107 -12.08 -21.54 -4.95
N LYS A 108 -12.91 -21.23 -3.95
CA LYS A 108 -14.17 -21.96 -3.71
C LYS A 108 -15.32 -21.45 -4.57
N ASN A 109 -15.32 -20.15 -4.88
CA ASN A 109 -16.50 -19.47 -5.41
C ASN A 109 -16.30 -18.83 -6.79
N GLY A 110 -15.07 -18.68 -7.26
CA GLY A 110 -14.72 -17.96 -8.50
C GLY A 110 -15.07 -16.47 -8.47
N LYS A 111 -15.23 -15.88 -7.29
CA LYS A 111 -15.69 -14.50 -7.07
C LYS A 111 -14.82 -13.77 -6.06
N TYR A 112 -14.73 -12.45 -6.16
CA TYR A 112 -14.09 -11.60 -5.16
C TYR A 112 -15.10 -11.20 -4.09
N ARG A 113 -14.84 -11.60 -2.84
CA ARG A 113 -15.68 -11.28 -1.68
C ARG A 113 -15.57 -9.81 -1.30
N ASP A 114 -16.54 -9.31 -0.54
CA ASP A 114 -16.39 -8.04 0.16
C ASP A 114 -15.20 -8.11 1.11
N GLY A 115 -14.41 -7.03 1.17
CA GLY A 115 -13.11 -6.97 1.82
C GLY A 115 -11.95 -7.59 1.02
N THR A 116 -12.10 -7.80 -0.29
CA THR A 116 -10.97 -8.24 -1.13
C THR A 116 -9.95 -7.12 -1.28
N VAL A 117 -8.67 -7.45 -1.09
CA VAL A 117 -7.56 -6.52 -1.28
C VAL A 117 -6.61 -7.07 -2.34
N ILE A 118 -6.29 -6.23 -3.33
CA ILE A 118 -5.29 -6.53 -4.33
C ILE A 118 -4.23 -5.44 -4.30
N VAL A 119 -2.97 -5.87 -4.27
CA VAL A 119 -1.81 -4.98 -4.28
C VAL A 119 -1.07 -5.16 -5.59
N LYS A 120 -0.75 -4.07 -6.26
CA LYS A 120 0.17 -4.02 -7.39
C LYS A 120 1.41 -3.25 -6.97
N GLU A 121 2.53 -3.94 -6.87
CA GLU A 121 3.83 -3.35 -6.54
C GLU A 121 4.66 -3.25 -7.83
N LEU A 122 5.11 -2.03 -8.14
CA LEU A 122 5.86 -1.75 -9.35
C LEU A 122 7.36 -1.91 -9.13
N THR A 123 8.05 -2.48 -10.10
CA THR A 123 9.52 -2.46 -10.18
C THR A 123 9.96 -1.96 -11.56
N SER A 124 11.18 -1.42 -11.65
CA SER A 124 11.79 -1.07 -12.93
C SER A 124 12.20 -2.32 -13.71
N VAL A 125 12.49 -2.14 -15.01
CA VAL A 125 13.39 -3.02 -15.76
C VAL A 125 14.82 -2.70 -15.33
N GLY A 126 15.50 -3.67 -14.71
CA GLY A 126 16.91 -3.55 -14.30
C GLY A 126 17.89 -4.01 -15.37
N ALA A 127 17.50 -4.99 -16.18
CA ALA A 127 18.31 -5.51 -17.29
C ALA A 127 17.43 -6.05 -18.42
N LYS A 128 18.03 -6.18 -19.62
CA LYS A 128 17.40 -6.83 -20.79
C LYS A 128 18.10 -8.11 -21.26
N GLU A 129 19.14 -8.50 -20.54
CA GLU A 129 19.90 -9.71 -20.79
C GLU A 129 20.33 -10.27 -19.43
N ALA A 130 20.25 -11.59 -19.28
CA ALA A 130 20.80 -12.32 -18.14
C ALA A 130 21.34 -13.66 -18.62
N ALA A 131 21.94 -14.44 -17.71
CA ALA A 131 22.46 -15.77 -18.03
C ALA A 131 21.40 -16.74 -18.62
N SER A 132 20.10 -16.48 -18.39
CA SER A 132 18.99 -17.23 -18.95
C SER A 132 18.56 -16.79 -20.37
N GLY A 133 19.18 -15.75 -20.93
CA GLY A 133 18.88 -15.18 -22.25
C GLY A 133 18.43 -13.72 -22.21
N GLU A 134 17.99 -13.24 -23.36
CA GLU A 134 17.41 -11.90 -23.54
C GLU A 134 15.96 -11.85 -23.03
N GLY A 135 15.55 -10.68 -22.54
CA GLY A 135 14.20 -10.48 -22.03
C GLY A 135 14.09 -9.19 -21.24
N TYR A 136 13.23 -9.17 -20.23
CA TYR A 136 13.17 -8.10 -19.25
C TYR A 136 13.38 -8.72 -17.87
N PHE A 137 14.23 -8.11 -17.05
CA PHE A 137 14.52 -8.57 -15.70
C PHE A 137 14.23 -7.44 -14.71
N GLN A 138 13.59 -7.77 -13.59
CA GLN A 138 13.19 -6.78 -12.59
C GLN A 138 14.42 -6.10 -11.97
N GLY A 139 14.30 -4.79 -11.75
CA GLY A 139 15.25 -3.98 -10.99
C GLY A 139 14.64 -3.54 -9.65
N GLU A 140 14.77 -2.26 -9.36
CA GLU A 140 14.37 -1.68 -8.07
C GLU A 140 12.87 -1.51 -7.94
N PHE A 141 12.37 -1.53 -6.70
CA PHE A 141 10.99 -1.13 -6.40
C PHE A 141 10.77 0.35 -6.74
N THR A 142 9.66 0.65 -7.40
CA THR A 142 9.33 2.02 -7.85
C THR A 142 8.01 2.52 -7.31
N GLY A 143 6.98 1.66 -7.17
CA GLY A 143 5.61 2.13 -6.96
C GLY A 143 4.68 1.15 -6.26
N LEU A 144 3.52 1.66 -5.84
CA LEU A 144 2.49 0.86 -5.18
C LEU A 144 1.09 1.37 -5.49
N GLU A 145 0.23 0.44 -5.86
CA GLU A 145 -1.21 0.64 -6.01
C GLU A 145 -1.96 -0.44 -5.25
N ILE A 146 -3.11 -0.07 -4.68
CA ILE A 146 -3.98 -0.99 -3.96
C ILE A 146 -5.41 -0.79 -4.48
N SER A 147 -6.12 -1.89 -4.73
CA SER A 147 -7.56 -1.88 -4.92
C SER A 147 -8.26 -2.68 -3.82
N VAL A 148 -9.40 -2.17 -3.37
CA VAL A 148 -10.18 -2.75 -2.28
C VAL A 148 -11.63 -2.84 -2.69
N LYS A 149 -12.22 -4.02 -2.58
CA LYS A 149 -13.66 -4.21 -2.71
C LYS A 149 -14.30 -4.06 -1.34
N ASP A 150 -15.13 -3.04 -1.13
CA ASP A 150 -15.83 -2.82 0.13
C ASP A 150 -17.15 -2.09 -0.11
N SER A 151 -18.26 -2.82 0.00
CA SER A 151 -19.62 -2.33 -0.21
C SER A 151 -20.06 -1.26 0.79
N LYS A 152 -19.42 -1.18 1.96
CA LYS A 152 -19.74 -0.18 2.98
C LYS A 152 -18.95 1.11 2.77
N LEU A 153 -17.69 1.00 2.34
CA LEU A 153 -16.83 2.15 2.09
C LEU A 153 -17.02 2.76 0.70
N PHE A 154 -17.33 1.94 -0.31
CA PHE A 154 -17.50 2.36 -1.70
C PHE A 154 -18.90 2.05 -2.27
N PRO A 155 -20.01 2.31 -1.56
CA PRO A 155 -21.37 1.94 -2.01
C PRO A 155 -21.83 2.65 -3.28
N LYS A 156 -21.11 3.71 -3.70
CA LYS A 156 -21.42 4.54 -4.87
C LYS A 156 -20.45 4.31 -6.03
N ASP A 157 -19.35 3.59 -5.80
CA ASP A 157 -18.35 3.36 -6.84
C ASP A 157 -18.69 2.05 -7.59
N PRO A 158 -18.44 1.99 -8.91
CA PRO A 158 -18.72 0.79 -9.69
C PRO A 158 -18.07 -0.47 -9.08
N GLY A 159 -18.90 -1.51 -8.90
CA GLY A 159 -18.49 -2.79 -8.31
C GLY A 159 -18.10 -2.73 -6.83
N ASN A 160 -18.30 -1.59 -6.15
CA ASN A 160 -17.83 -1.30 -4.81
C ASN A 160 -16.31 -1.35 -4.67
N TRP A 161 -15.57 -1.01 -5.73
CA TRP A 161 -14.11 -1.00 -5.74
C TRP A 161 -13.56 0.40 -5.54
N GLY A 162 -12.74 0.58 -4.51
CA GLY A 162 -11.88 1.75 -4.33
C GLY A 162 -10.46 1.47 -4.83
N PHE A 163 -9.87 2.42 -5.55
CA PHE A 163 -8.50 2.35 -6.07
C PHE A 163 -7.60 3.40 -5.43
N PHE A 164 -6.37 3.04 -5.10
CA PHE A 164 -5.46 3.88 -4.32
C PHE A 164 -4.06 3.83 -4.93
N SER A 165 -3.53 4.98 -5.35
CA SER A 165 -2.13 5.10 -5.77
C SER A 165 -1.28 5.80 -4.70
N TYR A 166 -0.12 5.22 -4.41
CA TYR A 166 0.88 5.81 -3.50
C TYR A 166 2.05 6.48 -4.26
N GLY A 167 2.01 6.44 -5.59
CA GLY A 167 3.06 6.95 -6.48
C GLY A 167 3.80 5.83 -7.20
N HIS A 168 4.56 6.21 -8.23
CA HIS A 168 5.40 5.34 -9.06
C HIS A 168 6.90 5.66 -8.92
N THR A 169 7.28 6.39 -7.88
CA THR A 169 8.69 6.68 -7.53
C THR A 169 8.80 6.87 -6.02
N TYR A 170 9.89 6.39 -5.42
CA TYR A 170 10.16 6.58 -4.00
C TYR A 170 10.59 8.02 -3.67
N PRO A 171 10.25 8.56 -2.48
CA PRO A 171 9.46 7.91 -1.44
C PRO A 171 7.96 7.87 -1.78
N LEU A 172 7.32 6.73 -1.48
CA LEU A 172 5.86 6.56 -1.67
C LEU A 172 5.06 7.26 -0.57
N LYS A 173 3.90 7.79 -0.94
CA LYS A 173 2.96 8.43 -0.02
C LYS A 173 2.62 7.49 1.14
N GLU A 174 2.42 8.04 2.33
CA GLU A 174 2.01 7.26 3.51
C GLU A 174 0.50 6.99 3.55
N VAL A 175 -0.29 7.83 2.89
CA VAL A 175 -1.74 7.71 2.80
C VAL A 175 -2.20 8.04 1.37
N SER A 176 -3.29 7.42 0.93
CA SER A 176 -3.91 7.72 -0.35
C SER A 176 -5.42 7.89 -0.20
N LYS A 177 -5.99 8.86 -0.92
CA LYS A 177 -7.45 8.96 -1.10
C LYS A 177 -7.86 7.99 -2.21
N PRO A 178 -9.11 7.51 -2.23
CA PRO A 178 -9.59 6.79 -3.39
C PRO A 178 -9.46 7.69 -4.63
N ASN A 179 -8.89 7.14 -5.70
CA ASN A 179 -8.83 7.75 -7.01
C ASN A 179 -10.25 7.99 -7.55
N LYS A 180 -10.40 8.95 -8.46
CA LYS A 180 -11.71 9.22 -9.06
C LYS A 180 -12.14 8.04 -9.92
N VAL A 181 -13.45 7.79 -10.02
CA VAL A 181 -14.04 6.71 -10.83
C VAL A 181 -13.51 6.71 -12.27
N ASP A 182 -13.40 7.88 -12.90
CA ASP A 182 -12.91 8.02 -14.28
C ASP A 182 -11.39 7.77 -14.44
N GLU A 183 -10.62 7.77 -13.34
CA GLU A 183 -9.17 7.51 -13.38
C GLU A 183 -8.85 6.02 -13.36
N CYS A 184 -9.68 5.18 -12.71
CA CYS A 184 -9.37 3.77 -12.49
C CYS A 184 -10.57 2.85 -12.79
N ASN A 185 -11.70 3.04 -12.10
CA ASN A 185 -12.85 2.15 -12.20
C ASN A 185 -13.34 1.99 -13.64
N LYS A 186 -13.46 3.07 -14.41
CA LYS A 186 -13.98 3.01 -15.79
C LYS A 186 -13.19 2.06 -16.69
N CYS A 187 -11.86 2.10 -16.62
CA CYS A 187 -10.99 1.20 -17.39
C CYS A 187 -11.13 -0.24 -16.90
N HIS A 188 -11.16 -0.45 -15.59
CA HIS A 188 -11.29 -1.77 -14.97
C HIS A 188 -12.68 -2.41 -15.22
N GLU A 189 -13.75 -1.64 -15.19
CA GLU A 189 -15.12 -2.09 -15.50
C GLU A 189 -15.22 -2.60 -16.93
N THR A 190 -14.63 -1.84 -17.86
CA THR A 190 -14.73 -2.12 -19.30
C THR A 190 -13.90 -3.33 -19.71
N ASN A 191 -12.71 -3.51 -19.11
CA ASN A 191 -11.69 -4.43 -19.64
C ASN A 191 -11.35 -5.60 -18.71
N ALA A 192 -11.99 -5.69 -17.54
CA ALA A 192 -11.66 -6.69 -16.52
C ALA A 192 -12.90 -7.44 -16.04
N VAL A 193 -12.69 -8.55 -15.31
CA VAL A 193 -13.77 -9.33 -14.70
C VAL A 193 -13.88 -8.92 -13.24
N ASP A 194 -15.03 -8.35 -12.85
CA ASP A 194 -15.24 -7.79 -11.50
C ASP A 194 -14.08 -6.87 -11.10
N PHE A 195 -13.71 -5.95 -12.00
CA PHE A 195 -12.66 -4.96 -11.83
C PHE A 195 -11.23 -5.52 -11.62
N VAL A 196 -11.02 -6.82 -11.82
CA VAL A 196 -9.70 -7.45 -11.72
C VAL A 196 -9.30 -8.06 -13.05
N PHE A 197 -8.10 -7.73 -13.54
CA PHE A 197 -7.54 -8.21 -14.81
C PHE A 197 -7.07 -9.67 -14.74
N SER A 198 -7.94 -10.56 -14.25
CA SER A 198 -7.67 -11.99 -14.02
C SER A 198 -7.22 -12.73 -15.29
N GLN A 199 -7.52 -12.23 -16.48
CA GLN A 199 -6.97 -12.75 -17.75
C GLN A 199 -5.43 -12.69 -17.83
N TYR A 200 -4.78 -11.82 -17.05
CA TYR A 200 -3.32 -11.71 -16.97
C TYR A 200 -2.72 -12.39 -15.73
N TYR A 201 -3.56 -12.93 -14.84
CA TYR A 201 -3.13 -13.55 -13.58
C TYR A 201 -3.34 -15.08 -13.62
N PRO A 202 -2.33 -15.87 -14.05
CA PRO A 202 -2.48 -17.31 -14.25
C PRO A 202 -2.85 -18.07 -12.97
N VAL A 203 -2.37 -17.62 -11.81
CA VAL A 203 -2.72 -18.24 -10.51
C VAL A 203 -4.21 -18.14 -10.23
N LEU A 204 -4.84 -16.99 -10.53
CA LEU A 204 -6.29 -16.83 -10.38
C LEU A 204 -7.06 -17.66 -11.41
N ARG A 205 -6.61 -17.71 -12.68
CA ARG A 205 -7.28 -18.54 -13.69
C ARG A 205 -7.27 -20.02 -13.32
N ALA A 206 -6.15 -20.53 -12.82
CA ALA A 206 -6.03 -21.91 -12.35
C ALA A 206 -6.83 -22.18 -11.08
N ALA A 207 -6.94 -21.19 -10.19
CA ALA A 207 -7.72 -21.27 -8.96
C ALA A 207 -9.24 -21.22 -9.17
N ASN A 208 -9.72 -20.73 -10.32
CA ASN A 208 -11.14 -20.55 -10.54
C ASN A 208 -11.86 -21.91 -10.68
N PRO A 209 -12.86 -22.25 -9.84
CA PRO A 209 -13.51 -23.55 -9.88
C PRO A 209 -14.29 -23.81 -11.19
N MET A 210 -14.58 -22.77 -11.99
CA MET A 210 -15.20 -22.92 -13.30
C MET A 210 -14.20 -23.24 -14.41
N SER A 211 -12.91 -22.97 -14.25
CA SER A 211 -11.89 -23.32 -15.25
C SER A 211 -11.60 -24.83 -15.28
N MET A 212 -11.83 -25.52 -14.15
CA MET A 212 -11.63 -26.97 -13.98
C MET A 212 -12.77 -27.83 -14.56
N LYS A 213 -13.82 -27.22 -15.11
CA LYS A 213 -14.98 -27.91 -15.70
C LYS A 213 -14.95 -28.00 -17.23
N LYS A 214 -13.86 -27.59 -17.86
CA LYS A 214 -13.61 -27.72 -19.31
C LYS A 214 -12.61 -28.84 -19.56
#